data_AF-L7WAD2-F1
#
_entry.id   AF-L7WAD2-F1
#
_cell.length_a   1.000
_cell.length_b   1.000
_cell.length_c   1.000
_cell.angle_alpha   90.00
_cell.angle_beta   90.00
_cell.angle_gamma   90.00
#
_symmetry.space_group_name_H-M   'P 1'
#
loop_
_entity.id
_entity.type
_entity.pdbx_description
1 polymer ?
#
loop_
_entity_poly.entity_id
_entity_poly.type
_entity_poly.pdbx_seq_one_letter_code
_entity_poly.pdbx_strand_id
1 'polypeptide(L)'
;MKKEQPDYSDLQQSVDMLIGKFGLVKTIEVINNLSGNTQLQSSDTQKVKLLLVYIVSQSIQIFNLQETDFYTSTIQEYRDARMACYFLLKKYTDTSYAKIGENFQQSKRAVMYNYHKCDEILSIPSFYKPFVAKFKILENNVVNFIAKLN
;
A
#
# COMPACT_ATOMS: atom_id res chain seq x y z
N MET A 1 -19.37 19.14 -14.47
CA MET A 1 -19.30 19.13 -12.99
C MET A 1 -18.13 18.24 -12.57
N LYS A 2 -17.20 18.75 -11.76
CA LYS A 2 -16.13 17.92 -11.19
C LYS A 2 -16.80 16.92 -10.25
N LYS A 3 -16.59 15.61 -10.43
CA LYS A 3 -17.02 14.63 -9.43
C LYS A 3 -16.31 14.96 -8.12
N GLU A 4 -17.09 15.35 -7.11
CA GLU A 4 -16.61 15.48 -5.74
C GLU A 4 -16.06 14.12 -5.29
N GLN A 5 -15.05 14.15 -4.41
CA GLN A 5 -14.51 12.90 -3.89
C GLN A 5 -15.61 12.14 -3.14
N PRO A 6 -15.64 10.79 -3.24
CA PRO A 6 -16.63 10.00 -2.52
C PRO A 6 -16.60 10.33 -1.03
N ASP A 7 -17.76 10.52 -0.44
CA ASP A 7 -17.91 10.79 0.99
C ASP A 7 -18.42 9.55 1.76
N TYR A 8 -18.65 9.70 3.05
CA TYR A 8 -19.09 8.59 3.89
C TYR A 8 -20.53 8.15 3.56
N SER A 9 -21.36 9.05 3.01
CA SER A 9 -22.70 8.72 2.59
C SER A 9 -22.70 7.84 1.35
N ASP A 10 -21.78 8.09 0.39
CA ASP A 10 -21.58 7.23 -0.78
C ASP A 10 -21.16 5.80 -0.36
N LEU A 11 -20.28 5.70 0.63
CA LEU A 11 -19.87 4.41 1.21
C LEU A 11 -21.06 3.70 1.87
N GLN A 12 -21.80 4.40 2.73
CA GLN A 12 -22.98 3.84 3.41
C GLN A 12 -24.00 3.32 2.40
N GLN A 13 -24.28 4.10 1.36
CA GLN A 13 -25.23 3.73 0.31
C GLN A 13 -24.78 2.49 -0.46
N SER A 14 -23.46 2.36 -0.72
CA SER A 14 -22.88 1.19 -1.36
C SER A 14 -22.99 -0.07 -0.48
N VAL A 15 -22.77 0.08 0.84
CA VAL A 15 -22.92 -1.01 1.82
C VAL A 15 -24.39 -1.40 1.95
N ASP A 16 -25.30 -0.44 2.03
CA ASP A 16 -26.74 -0.70 2.13
C ASP A 16 -27.26 -1.43 0.87
N MET A 17 -26.71 -1.11 -0.31
CA MET A 17 -27.02 -1.83 -1.54
C MET A 17 -26.56 -3.30 -1.49
N LEU A 18 -25.39 -3.57 -0.89
CA LEU A 18 -24.93 -4.94 -0.64
C LEU A 18 -25.84 -5.65 0.38
N ILE A 19 -26.21 -4.98 1.48
CA ILE A 19 -27.15 -5.51 2.49
C ILE A 19 -28.50 -5.85 1.84
N GLY A 20 -29.04 -4.98 1.00
CA GLY A 20 -30.30 -5.22 0.30
C GLY A 20 -30.24 -6.44 -0.64
N LYS A 21 -29.07 -6.71 -1.23
CA LYS A 21 -28.89 -7.83 -2.18
C LYS A 21 -28.58 -9.16 -1.50
N PHE A 22 -27.78 -9.16 -0.43
CA PHE A 22 -27.25 -10.38 0.17
C PHE A 22 -27.81 -10.66 1.58
N GLY A 23 -28.45 -9.67 2.21
CA GLY A 23 -28.82 -9.70 3.62
C GLY A 23 -27.64 -9.38 4.53
N LEU A 24 -27.94 -8.79 5.71
CA LEU A 24 -26.92 -8.26 6.64
C LEU A 24 -25.83 -9.27 6.99
N VAL A 25 -26.20 -10.51 7.33
CA VAL A 25 -25.27 -11.56 7.74
C VAL A 25 -24.31 -11.93 6.61
N LYS A 26 -24.82 -12.11 5.39
CA LYS A 26 -23.98 -12.47 4.24
C LYS A 26 -23.11 -11.29 3.80
N THR A 27 -23.61 -10.06 3.90
CA THR A 27 -22.79 -8.86 3.65
C THR A 27 -21.66 -8.74 4.66
N ILE A 28 -21.88 -9.00 5.95
CA ILE A 28 -20.81 -9.06 6.96
C ILE A 28 -19.79 -10.14 6.58
N GLU A 29 -20.22 -11.33 6.18
CA GLU A 29 -19.32 -12.40 5.74
C GLU A 29 -18.48 -11.99 4.52
N VAL A 30 -19.11 -11.35 3.53
CA VAL A 30 -18.42 -10.84 2.32
C VAL A 30 -17.43 -9.73 2.67
N ILE A 31 -17.82 -8.77 3.51
CA ILE A 31 -16.93 -7.71 3.98
C ILE A 31 -15.76 -8.32 4.75
N ASN A 32 -16.02 -9.25 5.67
CA ASN A 32 -14.96 -9.93 6.43
C ASN A 32 -14.00 -10.71 5.53
N ASN A 33 -14.52 -11.39 4.50
CA ASN A 33 -13.69 -12.10 3.53
C ASN A 33 -12.86 -11.12 2.69
N LEU A 34 -13.45 -10.00 2.23
CA LEU A 34 -12.72 -8.96 1.51
C LEU A 34 -11.65 -8.31 2.39
N SER A 35 -11.99 -7.94 3.63
CA SER A 35 -11.06 -7.37 4.59
C SER A 35 -9.94 -8.34 4.94
N GLY A 36 -10.26 -9.62 5.19
CA GLY A 36 -9.29 -10.67 5.46
C GLY A 36 -8.36 -10.96 4.26
N ASN A 37 -8.84 -10.74 3.03
CA ASN A 37 -8.09 -10.95 1.80
C ASN A 37 -7.35 -9.69 1.30
N THR A 38 -7.38 -8.58 2.03
CA THR A 38 -6.59 -7.38 1.67
C THR A 38 -5.21 -7.33 2.30
N GLN A 39 -4.92 -8.24 3.23
CA GLN A 39 -3.61 -8.39 3.86
C GLN A 39 -3.10 -9.82 3.63
N LEU A 40 -1.80 -9.93 3.35
CA LEU A 40 -1.12 -11.21 3.32
C LEU A 40 -0.58 -11.50 4.71
N GLN A 41 -0.79 -12.72 5.21
CA GLN A 41 -0.09 -13.15 6.41
C GLN A 41 1.41 -13.28 6.11
N SER A 42 2.26 -12.84 7.03
CA SER A 42 3.72 -12.97 6.91
C SER A 42 4.20 -14.43 6.74
N SER A 43 3.38 -15.40 7.15
CA SER A 43 3.60 -16.84 6.96
C SER A 43 3.52 -17.26 5.49
N ASP A 44 2.81 -16.52 4.63
CA ASP A 44 2.73 -16.79 3.19
C ASP A 44 3.95 -16.22 2.45
N THR A 45 5.10 -16.84 2.71
CA THR A 45 6.41 -16.38 2.23
C THR A 45 6.50 -16.25 0.70
N GLN A 46 5.72 -17.01 -0.07
CA GLN A 46 5.70 -16.92 -1.52
C GLN A 46 4.90 -15.70 -2.00
N LYS A 47 3.69 -15.49 -1.48
CA LYS A 47 2.89 -14.31 -1.84
C LYS A 47 3.57 -13.02 -1.38
N VAL A 48 4.22 -13.01 -0.21
CA VAL A 48 4.98 -11.85 0.27
C VAL A 48 6.16 -11.52 -0.64
N LYS A 49 6.89 -12.54 -1.15
CA LYS A 49 7.96 -12.32 -2.14
C LYS A 49 7.44 -11.76 -3.46
N LEU A 50 6.32 -12.29 -3.96
CA LEU A 50 5.68 -11.76 -5.18
C LEU A 50 5.25 -10.31 -4.99
N LEU A 51 4.64 -10.00 -3.85
CA LEU A 51 4.22 -8.64 -3.52
C LEU A 51 5.41 -7.69 -3.39
N LEU A 52 6.53 -8.11 -2.79
CA LEU A 52 7.75 -7.32 -2.73
C LEU A 52 8.24 -6.94 -4.13
N VAL A 53 8.41 -7.93 -5.03
CA VAL A 53 8.86 -7.70 -6.41
C VAL A 53 7.90 -6.77 -7.14
N TYR A 54 6.59 -6.98 -6.96
CA TYR A 54 5.56 -6.15 -7.56
C TYR A 54 5.62 -4.69 -7.07
N ILE A 55 5.68 -4.48 -5.75
CA ILE A 55 5.76 -3.15 -5.13
C ILE A 55 6.99 -2.39 -5.64
N VAL A 56 8.16 -3.04 -5.68
CA VAL A 56 9.39 -2.42 -6.16
C VAL A 56 9.27 -2.04 -7.63
N SER A 57 8.80 -2.96 -8.49
CA SER A 57 8.62 -2.70 -9.92
C SER A 57 7.66 -1.54 -10.19
N GLN A 58 6.49 -1.54 -9.53
CA GLN A 58 5.52 -0.46 -9.64
C GLN A 58 6.06 0.87 -9.11
N SER A 59 6.82 0.84 -8.01
CA SER A 59 7.43 2.06 -7.46
C SER A 59 8.46 2.66 -8.42
N ILE A 60 9.30 1.84 -9.07
CA ILE A 60 10.27 2.32 -10.07
C ILE A 60 9.54 3.00 -11.23
N GLN A 61 8.49 2.37 -11.76
CA GLN A 61 7.71 2.90 -12.88
C GLN A 61 7.00 4.21 -12.52
N ILE A 62 6.27 4.24 -11.40
CA ILE A 62 5.45 5.41 -11.00
C ILE A 62 6.33 6.61 -10.63
N PHE A 63 7.49 6.36 -10.01
CA PHE A 63 8.42 7.43 -9.66
C PHE A 63 9.35 7.81 -10.81
N ASN A 64 9.31 7.10 -11.95
CA ASN A 64 10.16 7.28 -13.12
C ASN A 64 11.66 7.20 -12.79
N LEU A 65 12.06 6.07 -12.19
CA LEU A 65 13.40 5.82 -11.68
C LEU A 65 14.15 4.80 -12.54
N GLN A 66 15.47 4.76 -12.41
CA GLN A 66 16.31 3.70 -12.97
C GLN A 66 16.42 2.54 -11.98
N GLU A 67 16.17 1.32 -12.44
CA GLU A 67 16.18 0.13 -11.59
C GLU A 67 17.56 -0.13 -10.96
N THR A 68 18.64 0.10 -11.71
CA THR A 68 20.03 -0.09 -11.26
C THR A 68 20.37 0.73 -10.01
N ASP A 69 19.72 1.88 -9.87
CA ASP A 69 20.01 2.85 -8.83
C ASP A 69 19.02 2.75 -7.66
N PHE A 70 17.99 1.90 -7.79
CA PHE A 70 16.84 1.88 -6.91
C PHE A 70 17.19 1.64 -5.43
N TYR A 71 18.15 0.76 -5.16
CA TYR A 71 18.51 0.38 -3.79
C TYR A 71 19.59 1.28 -3.16
N THR A 72 20.38 1.95 -3.98
CA THR A 72 21.63 2.61 -3.56
C THR A 72 21.57 4.13 -3.65
N SER A 73 20.77 4.68 -4.56
CA SER A 73 20.70 6.12 -4.79
C SER A 73 20.19 6.87 -3.56
N THR A 74 20.88 7.95 -3.23
CA THR A 74 20.57 8.85 -2.10
C THR A 74 19.69 10.04 -2.50
N ILE A 75 19.37 10.16 -3.79
CA ILE A 75 18.48 11.18 -4.36
C ILE A 75 17.08 11.07 -3.74
N GLN A 76 16.41 12.21 -3.56
CA GLN A 76 15.16 12.29 -2.80
C GLN A 76 14.06 11.39 -3.36
N GLU A 77 13.87 11.38 -4.68
CA GLU A 77 12.84 10.60 -5.37
C GLU A 77 13.01 9.09 -5.14
N TYR A 78 14.26 8.62 -5.09
CA TYR A 78 14.58 7.23 -4.78
C TYR A 78 14.30 6.90 -3.31
N ARG A 79 14.59 7.83 -2.39
CA ARG A 79 14.24 7.68 -0.96
C ARG A 79 12.74 7.65 -0.76
N ASP A 80 12.00 8.51 -1.45
CA ASP A 80 10.54 8.58 -1.38
C ASP A 80 9.89 7.30 -1.92
N ALA A 81 10.38 6.80 -3.05
CA ALA A 81 9.94 5.53 -3.62
C ALA A 81 10.14 4.36 -2.64
N ARG A 82 11.35 4.22 -2.07
CA ARG A 82 11.63 3.19 -1.06
C ARG A 82 10.79 3.36 0.21
N MET A 83 10.57 4.59 0.65
CA MET A 83 9.71 4.91 1.80
C MET A 83 8.27 4.43 1.56
N ALA A 84 7.72 4.67 0.37
CA ALA A 84 6.41 4.14 -0.01
C ALA A 84 6.38 2.60 0.03
N CYS A 85 7.43 1.94 -0.47
CA CYS A 85 7.55 0.48 -0.39
C CYS A 85 7.54 -0.04 1.05
N TYR A 86 8.30 0.61 1.96
CA TYR A 86 8.33 0.22 3.37
C TYR A 86 6.96 0.30 4.01
N PHE A 87 6.25 1.41 3.75
CA PHE A 87 4.91 1.64 4.26
C PHE A 87 3.94 0.57 3.78
N LEU A 88 3.89 0.31 2.48
CA LEU A 88 2.96 -0.65 1.88
C LEU A 88 3.26 -2.09 2.29
N LEU A 89 4.53 -2.50 2.31
CA LEU A 89 4.91 -3.82 2.80
C LEU A 89 4.50 -3.99 4.26
N LYS A 90 4.77 -3.00 5.12
CA LYS A 90 4.38 -3.10 6.53
C LYS A 90 2.86 -3.15 6.71
N LYS A 91 2.11 -2.32 5.97
CA LYS A 91 0.65 -2.21 6.02
C LYS A 91 -0.07 -3.47 5.54
N TYR A 92 0.46 -4.17 4.54
CA TYR A 92 -0.24 -5.24 3.84
C TYR A 92 0.35 -6.65 4.04
N THR A 93 1.45 -6.83 4.78
CA THR A 93 2.07 -8.16 4.96
C THR A 93 2.43 -8.53 6.39
N ASP A 94 2.19 -7.63 7.36
CA ASP A 94 2.70 -7.71 8.74
C ASP A 94 4.23 -7.89 8.90
N THR A 95 5.00 -7.90 7.80
CA THR A 95 6.44 -8.11 7.79
C THR A 95 7.14 -7.17 8.79
N SER A 96 8.11 -7.69 9.53
CA SER A 96 8.84 -6.89 10.51
C SER A 96 9.72 -5.84 9.84
N TYR A 97 9.97 -4.71 10.52
CA TYR A 97 10.88 -3.67 10.01
C TYR A 97 12.29 -4.20 9.70
N ALA A 98 12.77 -5.19 10.46
CA ALA A 98 14.05 -5.83 10.22
C ALA A 98 14.05 -6.60 8.90
N LYS A 99 12.98 -7.38 8.64
CA LYS A 99 12.87 -8.17 7.43
C LYS A 99 12.67 -7.31 6.17
N ILE A 100 11.92 -6.22 6.28
CA ILE A 100 11.86 -5.20 5.23
C ILE A 100 13.26 -4.60 5.01
N GLY A 101 14.00 -4.31 6.08
CA GLY A 101 15.38 -3.80 6.01
C GLY A 101 16.31 -4.73 5.22
N GLU A 102 16.28 -6.03 5.48
CA GLU A 102 17.04 -7.04 4.73
C GLU A 102 16.77 -6.96 3.21
N ASN A 103 15.49 -6.86 2.81
CA ASN A 103 15.10 -6.82 1.40
C ASN A 103 15.60 -5.56 0.67
N PHE A 104 15.87 -4.48 1.40
CA PHE A 104 16.29 -3.19 0.83
C PHE A 104 17.71 -2.77 1.24
N GLN A 105 18.46 -3.66 1.90
CA GLN A 105 19.81 -3.38 2.41
C GLN A 105 19.83 -2.15 3.34
N GLN A 106 18.80 -2.00 4.17
CA GLN A 106 18.64 -0.90 5.12
C GLN A 106 18.56 -1.41 6.56
N SER A 107 18.96 -0.57 7.51
CA SER A 107 18.80 -0.89 8.94
C SER A 107 17.32 -0.89 9.35
N LYS A 108 16.97 -1.73 10.35
CA LYS A 108 15.64 -1.72 10.99
C LYS A 108 15.19 -0.31 11.39
N ARG A 109 16.12 0.49 11.94
CA ARG A 109 15.85 1.87 12.39
C ARG A 109 15.50 2.78 11.21
N ALA A 110 16.24 2.68 10.10
CA ALA A 110 15.95 3.45 8.89
C ALA A 110 14.58 3.12 8.30
N VAL A 111 14.22 1.83 8.24
CA VAL A 111 12.88 1.42 7.77
C VAL A 111 11.78 1.95 8.69
N MET A 112 11.93 1.79 10.00
CA MET A 112 10.93 2.26 10.97
C MET A 112 10.74 3.79 10.90
N TYR A 113 11.83 4.55 10.81
CA TYR A 113 11.76 6.00 10.63
C TYR A 113 11.00 6.39 9.37
N ASN A 114 11.33 5.78 8.22
CA ASN A 114 10.67 6.09 6.96
C ASN A 114 9.21 5.63 6.93
N TYR A 115 8.88 4.52 7.60
CA TYR A 115 7.48 4.10 7.79
C TYR A 115 6.65 5.19 8.47
N HIS A 116 7.11 5.69 9.62
CA HIS A 116 6.39 6.73 10.36
C HIS A 116 6.40 8.09 9.63
N LYS A 117 7.50 8.42 8.94
CA LYS A 117 7.56 9.61 8.10
C LYS A 117 6.54 9.54 6.95
N CYS A 118 6.36 8.38 6.34
CA CYS A 118 5.35 8.19 5.31
C CYS A 118 3.94 8.38 5.89
N ASP A 119 3.67 7.80 7.06
CA ASP A 119 2.40 7.96 7.77
C ASP A 119 2.08 9.44 8.06
N GLU A 120 3.08 10.18 8.56
CA GLU A 120 2.99 11.63 8.77
C GLU A 120 2.68 12.37 7.47
N ILE A 121 3.42 12.12 6.38
CA ILE A 121 3.19 12.75 5.07
C ILE A 121 1.77 12.49 4.56
N LEU A 122 1.26 11.27 4.75
CA LEU A 122 -0.09 10.88 4.32
C LEU A 122 -1.18 11.54 5.18
N SER A 123 -0.87 11.93 6.42
CA SER A 123 -1.79 12.68 7.31
C SER A 123 -1.97 14.14 6.90
N ILE A 124 -1.00 14.73 6.18
CA ILE A 124 -1.03 16.13 5.72
C ILE A 124 -0.83 16.26 4.19
N PRO A 125 -1.73 15.66 3.38
CA PRO A 125 -1.50 15.44 1.96
C PRO A 125 -1.43 16.72 1.11
N SER A 126 -1.97 17.83 1.61
CA SER A 126 -1.94 19.14 0.94
C SER A 126 -0.52 19.70 0.76
N PHE A 127 0.41 19.35 1.66
CA PHE A 127 1.80 19.83 1.63
C PHE A 127 2.72 18.95 0.78
N TYR A 128 2.32 17.70 0.53
CA TYR A 128 3.13 16.70 -0.17
C TYR A 128 2.45 16.17 -1.44
N LYS A 129 1.70 17.04 -2.15
CA LYS A 129 0.86 16.66 -3.30
C LYS A 129 1.57 15.75 -4.32
N PRO A 130 2.83 16.00 -4.74
CA PRO A 130 3.50 15.15 -5.73
C PRO A 130 3.75 13.72 -5.23
N PHE A 131 4.21 13.59 -3.98
CA PHE A 131 4.45 12.29 -3.36
C PHE A 131 3.12 11.55 -3.17
N VAL A 132 2.12 12.21 -2.59
CA VAL A 132 0.82 11.60 -2.26
C VAL A 132 0.10 11.14 -3.54
N ALA A 133 0.19 11.88 -4.63
CA ALA A 133 -0.39 11.47 -5.90
C ALA A 133 0.23 10.15 -6.40
N LYS A 134 1.57 10.04 -6.39
CA LYS A 134 2.29 8.82 -6.76
C LYS A 134 1.99 7.67 -5.80
N PHE A 135 1.96 7.95 -4.50
CA PHE A 135 1.66 6.96 -3.46
C PHE A 135 0.27 6.36 -3.66
N LYS A 136 -0.76 7.16 -3.92
CA LYS A 136 -2.13 6.67 -4.15
C LYS A 136 -2.23 5.74 -5.36
N ILE A 137 -1.51 6.07 -6.45
CA ILE A 137 -1.45 5.19 -7.62
C ILE A 137 -0.80 3.85 -7.23
N LEU A 138 0.34 3.90 -6.53
CA LEU A 138 1.06 2.71 -6.09
C LEU A 138 0.21 1.86 -5.14
N GLU A 139 -0.45 2.47 -4.16
CA GLU A 139 -1.31 1.77 -3.20
C GLU A 139 -2.49 1.10 -3.90
N ASN A 140 -3.17 1.79 -4.82
CA ASN A 140 -4.25 1.19 -5.59
C ASN A 140 -3.78 -0.02 -6.40
N ASN A 141 -2.61 0.07 -7.04
CA ASN A 141 -2.03 -1.04 -7.79
C ASN A 141 -1.72 -2.24 -6.86
N VAL A 142 -1.18 -1.97 -5.67
CA VAL A 142 -0.89 -2.98 -4.65
C VAL A 142 -2.14 -3.67 -4.14
N VAL A 143 -3.18 -2.92 -3.78
CA VAL A 143 -4.45 -3.50 -3.30
C VAL A 143 -5.08 -4.38 -4.37
N ASN A 144 -5.09 -3.91 -5.62
CA ASN A 144 -5.59 -4.68 -6.76
C ASN A 144 -4.77 -5.94 -7.04
N PHE A 145 -3.46 -5.91 -6.79
CA PHE A 145 -2.60 -7.08 -6.94
C PHE A 145 -2.85 -8.11 -5.84
N ILE A 146 -2.95 -7.68 -4.58
CA ILE A 146 -3.28 -8.57 -3.45
C ILE A 146 -4.64 -9.22 -3.66
N ALA A 147 -5.64 -8.47 -4.11
CA ALA A 147 -6.98 -8.99 -4.41
C ALA A 147 -6.99 -10.07 -5.52
N LYS A 148 -5.95 -10.14 -6.38
CA LYS A 148 -5.79 -11.19 -7.39
C LYS A 148 -4.97 -12.38 -6.90
N LEU A 149 -4.22 -12.22 -5.81
CA LEU A 149 -3.43 -13.29 -5.19
C LEU A 149 -4.23 -14.14 -4.21
N ASN A 150 -5.42 -13.67 -3.81
CA ASN A 150 -6.31 -14.31 -2.86
C ASN A 150 -7.56 -14.87 -3.53
#